data_AF-A0A3D6BEH7-F1
#
_entry.id   AF-A0A3D6BEH7-F1
#
_cell.length_a   1.000
_cell.length_b   1.000
_cell.length_c   1.000
_cell.angle_alpha   90.00
_cell.angle_beta   90.00
_cell.angle_gamma   90.00
#
_symmetry.space_group_name_H-M   'P 1'
#
loop_
_entity.id
_entity.type
_entity.pdbx_description
1 polymer ?
#
loop_
_entity_poly.entity_id
_entity_poly.type
_entity_poly.pdbx_seq_one_letter_code
_entity_poly.pdbx_strand_id
1 'polypeptide(L)'
;MQKLTAIHEGAHVVTAYLSKYHFITGQISLFSDTEGETFVTLSRKKIGNSNKQISEELFKDIEIVKDAAIVFYSGFESEKIYNDENGIEVEKEYSMNDYNNVNELIKNCLAPQTIKTEELILESKMVVTENWLAITKISAALLEAPRNSLNAEDAIQILDAHYDRYSF
;
A
#
# COMPACT_ATOMS: atom_id res chain seq x y z
N MET A 1 4.93 -19.44 -3.48
CA MET A 1 5.19 -18.19 -2.74
C MET A 1 4.55 -17.01 -3.46
N GLN A 2 4.46 -17.02 -4.79
CA GLN A 2 3.85 -15.98 -5.62
C GLN A 2 2.48 -15.43 -5.19
N LYS A 3 1.57 -16.25 -4.65
CA LYS A 3 0.26 -15.76 -4.14
C LYS A 3 0.42 -14.86 -2.91
N LEU A 4 1.41 -15.12 -2.05
CA LEU A 4 1.73 -14.27 -0.91
C LEU A 4 2.22 -12.89 -1.39
N THR A 5 3.13 -12.88 -2.37
CA THR A 5 3.60 -11.65 -3.03
C THR A 5 2.46 -10.89 -3.70
N ALA A 6 1.54 -11.58 -4.37
CA ALA A 6 0.36 -10.95 -4.96
C ALA A 6 -0.56 -10.30 -3.90
N ILE A 7 -0.66 -10.90 -2.72
CA ILE A 7 -1.38 -10.35 -1.57
C ILE A 7 -0.68 -9.11 -1.03
N HIS A 8 0.63 -9.17 -0.88
CA HIS A 8 1.47 -8.04 -0.48
C HIS A 8 1.26 -6.83 -1.40
N GLU A 9 1.45 -7.01 -2.71
CA GLU A 9 1.27 -5.92 -3.69
C GLU A 9 -0.19 -5.44 -3.74
N GLY A 10 -1.14 -6.37 -3.65
CA GLY A 10 -2.57 -6.03 -3.59
C GLY A 10 -2.91 -5.14 -2.39
N ALA A 11 -2.24 -5.34 -1.25
CA ALA A 11 -2.43 -4.51 -0.06
C ALA A 11 -1.92 -3.09 -0.28
N HIS A 12 -0.73 -2.90 -0.87
CA HIS A 12 -0.23 -1.58 -1.23
C HIS A 12 -1.19 -0.86 -2.18
N VAL A 13 -1.69 -1.57 -3.19
CA VAL A 13 -2.62 -1.01 -4.18
C VAL A 13 -3.90 -0.51 -3.53
N VAL A 14 -4.55 -1.35 -2.71
CA VAL A 14 -5.81 -1.00 -2.03
C VAL A 14 -5.60 0.13 -1.02
N THR A 15 -4.56 0.06 -0.20
CA THR A 15 -4.30 1.08 0.81
C THR A 15 -3.92 2.42 0.18
N ALA A 16 -3.12 2.44 -0.89
CA ALA A 16 -2.82 3.65 -1.64
C ALA A 16 -4.07 4.23 -2.33
N TYR A 17 -4.99 3.39 -2.81
CA TYR A 17 -6.27 3.84 -3.35
C TYR A 17 -7.13 4.54 -2.27
N LEU A 18 -7.19 3.98 -1.06
CA LEU A 18 -7.96 4.51 0.07
C LEU A 18 -7.29 5.69 0.79
N SER A 19 -5.97 5.80 0.67
CA SER A 19 -5.14 6.82 1.31
C SER A 19 -5.64 8.24 1.03
N LYS A 20 -5.42 9.14 1.99
CA LYS A 20 -5.82 10.55 1.86
C LYS A 20 -4.90 11.37 0.97
N TYR A 21 -3.67 10.92 0.74
CA TYR A 21 -2.65 11.73 0.04
C TYR A 21 -1.97 11.00 -1.11
N HIS A 22 -1.92 9.67 -1.08
CA HIS A 22 -1.15 8.85 -1.99
C HIS A 22 -2.04 8.21 -3.06
N PHE A 23 -1.43 7.74 -4.13
CA PHE A 23 -2.05 6.88 -5.13
C PHE A 23 -1.00 6.02 -5.83
N ILE A 24 -1.46 5.02 -6.57
CA ILE A 24 -0.62 4.13 -7.36
C ILE A 24 -0.33 4.70 -8.75
N THR A 25 0.87 4.44 -9.27
CA THR A 25 1.27 4.80 -10.64
C THR A 25 2.00 3.65 -11.31
N GLY A 26 2.15 3.73 -12.63
CA GLY A 26 2.98 2.78 -13.38
C GLY A 26 2.40 1.36 -13.41
N GLN A 27 3.28 0.38 -13.39
CA GLN A 27 2.95 -1.05 -13.41
C GLN A 27 3.09 -1.64 -12.00
N ILE A 28 2.18 -2.53 -11.64
CA ILE A 28 2.25 -3.42 -10.48
C ILE A 28 2.69 -4.78 -11.01
N SER A 29 3.82 -5.32 -10.56
CA SER A 29 4.38 -6.54 -11.16
C SER A 29 4.84 -7.54 -10.11
N LEU A 30 4.70 -8.82 -10.42
CA LEU A 30 5.32 -9.93 -9.69
C LEU A 30 6.54 -10.41 -10.48
N PHE A 31 7.74 -10.02 -10.05
CA PHE A 31 8.98 -10.39 -10.73
C PHE A 31 9.38 -11.83 -10.46
N SER A 32 9.12 -12.30 -9.24
CA SER A 32 9.43 -13.65 -8.81
C SER A 32 8.40 -14.15 -7.80
N ASP A 33 8.66 -15.34 -7.26
CA ASP A 33 7.86 -15.94 -6.22
C ASP A 33 7.96 -15.18 -4.89
N THR A 34 8.98 -14.33 -4.70
CA THR A 34 9.28 -13.59 -3.46
C THR A 34 9.42 -12.08 -3.65
N GLU A 35 9.36 -11.60 -4.90
CA GLU A 35 9.58 -10.18 -5.22
C GLU A 35 8.46 -9.63 -6.12
N GLY A 36 7.96 -8.46 -5.74
CA GLY A 36 7.02 -7.65 -6.50
C GLY A 36 7.39 -6.17 -6.39
N GLU A 37 6.68 -5.33 -7.14
CA GLU A 37 6.83 -3.88 -7.05
C GLU A 37 5.53 -3.16 -7.38
N THR A 38 5.20 -2.18 -6.53
CA THR A 38 4.12 -1.22 -6.69
C THR A 38 4.65 0.20 -6.49
N PHE A 39 4.41 1.11 -7.44
CA PHE A 39 4.85 2.50 -7.32
C PHE A 39 3.78 3.37 -6.67
N VAL A 40 4.02 3.80 -5.43
CA VAL A 40 3.17 4.72 -4.66
C VAL A 40 3.75 6.13 -4.72
N THR A 41 2.90 7.13 -4.99
CA THR A 41 3.31 8.55 -5.02
C THR A 41 2.22 9.48 -4.49
N LEU A 42 2.53 10.77 -4.31
CA LEU A 42 1.57 11.78 -3.89
C LEU A 42 0.57 12.12 -5.00
N SER A 43 -0.71 12.16 -4.66
CA SER A 43 -1.78 12.58 -5.55
C SER A 43 -2.08 14.06 -5.37
N ARG A 44 -1.79 14.86 -6.42
CA ARG A 44 -2.14 16.29 -6.44
C ARG A 44 -3.64 16.53 -6.22
N LYS A 45 -4.50 15.66 -6.78
CA LYS A 45 -5.97 15.72 -6.61
C LYS A 45 -6.35 15.52 -5.14
N LYS A 46 -5.82 14.47 -4.49
CA LYS A 46 -6.15 14.17 -3.09
C LYS A 46 -5.60 15.23 -2.12
N ILE A 47 -4.38 15.74 -2.35
CA ILE A 47 -3.81 16.86 -1.59
C ILE A 47 -4.65 18.14 -1.74
N GLY A 48 -5.13 18.44 -2.94
CA GLY A 48 -6.03 19.58 -3.17
C GLY A 48 -7.33 19.46 -2.37
N ASN A 49 -7.86 18.24 -2.21
CA ASN A 49 -9.06 17.99 -1.41
C ASN A 49 -8.82 18.04 0.10
N SER A 50 -7.57 17.94 0.57
CA SER A 50 -7.22 17.99 1.99
C SER A 50 -6.89 19.39 2.49
N ASN A 51 -7.09 20.44 1.68
CA ASN A 51 -6.71 21.83 1.95
C ASN A 51 -5.21 22.03 2.28
N LYS A 52 -4.33 21.07 1.95
CA LYS A 52 -2.89 21.23 2.11
C LYS A 52 -2.32 21.92 0.86
N GLN A 53 -1.40 22.87 1.08
CA GLN A 53 -0.76 23.57 -0.02
C GLN A 53 0.30 22.69 -0.68
N ILE A 54 0.30 22.61 -2.01
CA ILE A 54 1.33 21.90 -2.77
C ILE A 54 2.67 22.64 -2.62
N SER A 55 3.62 22.01 -1.93
CA SER A 55 4.99 22.51 -1.73
C SER A 55 5.97 21.35 -1.62
N GLU A 56 7.27 21.65 -1.73
CA GLU A 56 8.35 20.65 -1.58
C GLU A 56 8.42 20.06 -0.17
N GLU A 57 7.92 20.80 0.83
CA GLU A 57 7.92 20.38 2.23
C GLU A 57 6.80 19.37 2.58
N LEU A 58 5.89 19.06 1.64
CA LEU A 58 4.81 18.10 1.87
C LEU A 58 5.33 16.70 2.27
N PHE A 59 6.49 16.29 1.74
CA PHE A 59 7.09 15.00 2.10
C PHE A 59 7.56 14.94 3.56
N LYS A 60 7.63 16.07 4.26
CA LYS A 60 7.95 16.14 5.70
C LYS A 60 6.70 16.30 6.57
N ASP A 61 5.52 16.49 5.98
CA ASP A 61 4.28 16.65 6.74
C ASP A 61 3.94 15.36 7.49
N ILE A 62 3.64 15.49 8.79
CA ILE A 62 3.39 14.35 9.68
C ILE A 62 2.23 13.50 9.19
N GLU A 63 1.13 14.11 8.74
CA GLU A 63 -0.05 13.36 8.32
C GLU A 63 0.21 12.62 7.02
N ILE A 64 0.96 13.23 6.11
CA ILE A 64 1.38 12.59 4.86
C ILE A 64 2.30 11.40 5.15
N VAL A 65 3.30 11.57 6.01
CA VAL A 65 4.22 10.49 6.37
C VAL A 65 3.50 9.34 7.07
N LYS A 66 2.57 9.62 7.98
CA LYS A 66 1.73 8.58 8.63
C LYS A 66 0.89 7.81 7.61
N ASP A 67 0.27 8.52 6.68
CA ASP A 67 -0.56 7.90 5.63
C ASP A 67 0.27 7.05 4.66
N ALA A 68 1.48 7.49 4.29
CA ALA A 68 2.44 6.67 3.53
C ALA A 68 2.86 5.42 4.32
N ALA A 69 3.15 5.57 5.61
CA ALA A 69 3.55 4.45 6.46
C ALA A 69 2.50 3.36 6.55
N ILE A 70 1.22 3.73 6.62
CA ILE A 70 0.10 2.79 6.59
C ILE A 70 0.09 1.98 5.28
N VAL A 71 0.34 2.64 4.15
CA VAL A 71 0.44 1.99 2.83
C VAL A 71 1.61 1.00 2.80
N PHE A 72 2.81 1.41 3.22
CA PHE A 72 4.00 0.56 3.19
C PHE A 72 3.94 -0.59 4.21
N TYR A 73 3.34 -0.41 5.39
CA TYR A 73 3.17 -1.53 6.31
C TYR A 73 2.11 -2.55 5.85
N SER A 74 1.20 -2.15 4.94
CA SER A 74 0.09 -3.01 4.55
C SER A 74 0.50 -4.30 3.86
N GLY A 75 1.63 -4.30 3.15
CA GLY A 75 2.19 -5.50 2.51
C GLY A 75 2.40 -6.62 3.53
N PHE A 76 3.25 -6.39 4.53
CA PHE A 76 3.52 -7.40 5.56
C PHE A 76 2.31 -7.68 6.47
N GLU A 77 1.45 -6.70 6.75
CA GLU A 77 0.23 -6.95 7.53
C GLU A 77 -0.73 -7.91 6.78
N SER A 78 -0.83 -7.79 5.46
CA SER A 78 -1.65 -8.68 4.63
C SER A 78 -1.10 -10.10 4.56
N GLU A 79 0.23 -10.24 4.52
CA GLU A 79 0.90 -11.54 4.57
C GLU A 79 0.60 -12.28 5.89
N LYS A 80 0.66 -11.58 7.02
CA LYS A 80 0.34 -12.17 8.33
C LYS A 80 -1.09 -12.66 8.41
N ILE A 81 -2.05 -11.89 7.89
CA ILE A 81 -3.45 -12.31 7.83
C ILE A 81 -3.59 -13.57 6.95
N TYR A 82 -2.92 -13.60 5.79
CA TYR A 82 -2.95 -14.76 4.92
C TYR A 82 -2.32 -16.01 5.58
N ASN A 83 -1.23 -15.83 6.33
CA ASN A 83 -0.61 -16.89 7.14
C ASN A 83 -1.59 -17.42 8.18
N ASP A 84 -2.25 -16.55 8.95
CA ASP A 84 -3.20 -16.96 9.98
C ASP A 84 -4.35 -17.81 9.40
N GLU A 85 -4.74 -17.57 8.14
CA GLU A 85 -5.79 -18.31 7.43
C GLU A 85 -5.29 -19.62 6.78
N ASN A 86 -4.03 -19.69 6.34
CA ASN A 86 -3.54 -20.76 5.45
C ASN A 86 -2.32 -21.54 5.99
N GLY A 87 -1.74 -21.13 7.11
CA GLY A 87 -0.57 -21.76 7.73
C GLY A 87 0.71 -21.66 6.90
N ILE A 88 0.86 -20.59 6.11
CA ILE A 88 2.04 -20.35 5.26
C ILE A 88 3.01 -19.45 6.00
N GLU A 89 4.21 -19.95 6.28
CA GLU A 89 5.25 -19.17 6.96
C GLU A 89 5.56 -17.87 6.22
N VAL A 90 5.61 -16.77 6.97
CA VAL A 90 5.90 -15.42 6.47
C VAL A 90 7.24 -14.96 7.00
N GLU A 91 8.08 -14.47 6.10
CA GLU A 91 9.43 -14.01 6.42
C GLU A 91 9.48 -12.49 6.31
N LYS A 92 9.64 -11.80 7.45
CA LYS A 92 9.69 -10.34 7.51
C LYS A 92 10.79 -9.71 6.62
N GLU A 93 11.83 -10.47 6.30
CA GLU A 93 12.95 -10.01 5.47
C GLU A 93 12.49 -9.55 4.08
N TYR A 94 11.45 -10.17 3.51
CA TYR A 94 10.92 -9.80 2.20
C TYR A 94 10.21 -8.44 2.19
N SER A 95 9.72 -7.97 3.33
CA SER A 95 9.11 -6.64 3.47
C SER A 95 10.05 -5.60 4.10
N MET A 96 11.32 -5.93 4.33
CA MET A 96 12.24 -5.05 5.05
C MET A 96 12.47 -3.72 4.32
N ASN A 97 12.39 -3.73 2.99
CA ASN A 97 12.50 -2.51 2.18
C ASN A 97 11.39 -1.50 2.53
N ASP A 98 10.15 -1.95 2.73
CA ASP A 98 9.04 -1.07 3.11
C ASP A 98 9.26 -0.47 4.50
N TYR A 99 9.69 -1.30 5.46
CA TYR A 99 10.03 -0.82 6.80
C TYR A 99 11.17 0.21 6.76
N ASN A 100 12.19 -0.03 5.95
CA ASN A 100 13.32 0.90 5.79
C ASN A 100 12.87 2.23 5.14
N ASN A 101 12.03 2.16 4.11
CA ASN A 101 11.44 3.34 3.48
C ASN A 101 10.63 4.17 4.49
N VAL A 102 9.79 3.52 5.29
CA VAL A 102 9.02 4.21 6.34
C VAL A 102 9.93 4.81 7.41
N ASN A 103 10.96 4.10 7.84
CA ASN A 103 11.91 4.61 8.82
C ASN A 103 12.60 5.89 8.32
N GLU A 104 13.02 5.93 7.06
CA GLU A 104 13.61 7.13 6.47
C GLU A 104 12.57 8.25 6.29
N LEU A 105 11.31 7.95 5.92
CA LEU A 105 10.24 8.95 5.87
C LEU A 105 9.97 9.58 7.25
N ILE A 106 9.85 8.75 8.29
CA ILE A 106 9.64 9.21 9.67
C ILE A 106 10.82 10.07 10.12
N LYS A 107 12.06 9.60 9.94
CA LYS A 107 13.27 10.33 10.33
C LYS A 107 13.38 11.72 9.70
N ASN A 108 12.89 11.87 8.47
CA ASN A 108 12.93 13.13 7.73
C ASN A 108 11.66 14.00 7.90
N CYS A 109 10.66 13.54 8.65
CA CYS A 109 9.43 14.29 8.87
C CYS A 109 9.61 15.43 9.89
N LEU A 110 8.64 16.33 9.93
CA LEU A 110 8.52 17.32 11.00
C LEU A 110 8.16 16.59 12.30
N ALA A 111 8.90 16.80 13.38
CA ALA A 111 8.64 16.18 14.70
C ALA A 111 8.51 14.63 14.68
N PRO A 112 9.56 13.89 14.24
CA PRO A 112 9.57 12.42 14.14
C PRO A 112 9.18 11.70 15.43
N GLN A 113 9.54 12.27 16.58
CA GLN A 113 9.24 11.73 17.91
C GLN A 113 7.74 11.63 18.23
N THR A 114 6.88 12.28 17.44
CA THR A 114 5.42 12.24 17.60
C THR A 114 4.78 11.06 16.85
N ILE A 115 5.54 10.38 16.01
CA ILE A 115 5.10 9.21 15.25
C ILE A 115 5.50 7.96 16.02
N LYS A 116 4.52 7.09 16.30
CA LYS A 116 4.74 5.80 16.95
C LYS A 116 4.50 4.70 15.93
N THR A 117 5.55 3.96 15.60
CA THR A 117 5.53 2.91 14.59
C THR A 117 4.48 1.84 14.88
N GLU A 118 4.29 1.47 16.15
CA GLU A 118 3.33 0.44 16.56
C GLU A 118 1.88 0.86 16.32
N GLU A 119 1.57 2.15 16.50
CA GLU A 119 0.22 2.69 16.20
C GLU A 119 -0.06 2.64 14.69
N LEU A 120 0.95 2.95 13.86
CA LEU A 120 0.82 2.90 12.39
C LEU A 120 0.68 1.47 11.86
N ILE A 121 1.42 0.52 12.43
CA ILE A 121 1.29 -0.91 12.10
C ILE A 121 -0.10 -1.41 12.46
N LEU A 122 -0.62 -1.04 13.64
CA LEU A 122 -1.97 -1.41 14.06
C LEU A 122 -3.03 -0.81 13.13
N GLU A 123 -2.90 0.46 12.77
CA GLU A 123 -3.80 1.13 11.83
C GLU A 123 -3.74 0.46 10.45
N SER A 124 -2.55 0.13 9.96
CA SER A 124 -2.36 -0.62 8.72
C SER A 124 -3.08 -1.96 8.75
N LYS A 125 -2.90 -2.74 9.82
CA LYS A 125 -3.61 -4.02 10.02
C LYS A 125 -5.12 -3.85 9.98
N MET A 126 -5.66 -2.80 10.62
CA MET A 126 -7.10 -2.53 10.60
C MET A 126 -7.59 -2.25 9.18
N VAL A 127 -6.90 -1.38 8.43
CA VAL A 127 -7.25 -1.07 7.04
C VAL A 127 -7.18 -2.32 6.17
N VAL A 128 -6.14 -3.15 6.29
CA VAL A 128 -6.02 -4.41 5.55
C VAL A 128 -7.17 -5.37 5.87
N THR A 129 -7.50 -5.52 7.16
CA THR A 129 -8.57 -6.42 7.61
C THR A 129 -9.93 -5.97 7.06
N GLU A 130 -10.25 -4.68 7.14
CA GLU A 130 -11.52 -4.12 6.66
C GLU A 130 -11.67 -4.21 5.14
N ASN A 131 -10.55 -4.26 4.40
CA ASN A 131 -10.54 -4.23 2.94
C ASN A 131 -10.00 -5.52 2.32
N TRP A 132 -10.02 -6.62 3.07
CA TRP A 132 -9.47 -7.92 2.65
C TRP A 132 -10.04 -8.42 1.32
N LEU A 133 -11.34 -8.22 1.09
CA LEU A 133 -11.98 -8.61 -0.16
C LEU A 133 -11.47 -7.79 -1.36
N ALA A 134 -11.17 -6.51 -1.19
CA ALA A 134 -10.59 -5.69 -2.26
C ALA A 134 -9.15 -6.14 -2.56
N ILE A 135 -8.38 -6.43 -1.52
CA ILE A 135 -6.98 -6.90 -1.62
C ILE A 135 -6.94 -8.19 -2.42
N THR A 136 -7.70 -9.20 -2.00
CA THR A 136 -7.75 -10.50 -2.68
C THR A 136 -8.24 -10.41 -4.13
N LYS A 137 -9.13 -9.46 -4.45
CA LYS A 137 -9.53 -9.18 -5.85
C LYS A 137 -8.37 -8.63 -6.69
N ILE A 138 -7.61 -7.67 -6.17
CA ILE A 138 -6.43 -7.13 -6.86
C ILE A 138 -5.36 -8.22 -7.01
N SER A 139 -5.09 -8.98 -5.96
CA SER A 139 -4.14 -10.09 -6.00
C SER A 139 -4.51 -11.14 -7.03
N ALA A 140 -5.79 -11.51 -7.12
CA ALA A 140 -6.29 -12.42 -8.15
C ALA A 140 -6.09 -11.84 -9.56
N ALA A 141 -6.48 -10.59 -9.77
CA ALA A 141 -6.28 -9.91 -11.05
C ALA A 141 -4.79 -9.86 -11.46
N LEU A 142 -3.89 -9.60 -10.50
CA LEU A 142 -2.45 -9.56 -10.75
C LEU A 142 -1.89 -10.93 -11.16
N LEU A 143 -2.36 -12.02 -10.54
CA LEU A 143 -1.98 -13.40 -10.89
C LEU A 143 -2.53 -13.85 -12.25
N GLU A 144 -3.70 -13.34 -12.64
CA GLU A 144 -4.34 -13.67 -13.93
C GLU A 144 -3.83 -12.77 -15.07
N ALA A 145 -3.22 -11.63 -14.76
CA ALA A 145 -2.76 -10.67 -15.74
C ALA A 145 -1.60 -11.22 -16.58
N PRO A 146 -1.50 -10.83 -17.87
CA PRO A 146 -0.37 -11.22 -18.70
C PRO A 146 0.96 -10.81 -18.07
N ARG A 147 1.90 -11.76 -17.95
CA ARG A 147 3.22 -11.56 -17.32
C ARG A 147 3.17 -11.19 -15.83
N ASN A 148 2.08 -11.52 -15.13
CA ASN A 148 1.87 -11.20 -13.73
C ASN A 148 2.03 -9.70 -13.44
N SER A 149 1.52 -8.86 -14.35
CA SER A 149 1.69 -7.42 -14.31
C SER A 149 0.37 -6.72 -14.64
N LEU A 150 -0.04 -5.80 -13.77
CA LEU A 150 -1.26 -5.04 -13.84
C LEU A 150 -0.92 -3.56 -13.86
N ASN A 151 -1.44 -2.79 -14.80
CA ASN A 151 -1.21 -1.35 -14.80
C ASN A 151 -2.08 -0.65 -13.73
N ALA A 152 -1.65 0.53 -13.29
CA ALA A 152 -2.37 1.31 -12.29
C ALA A 152 -3.81 1.66 -12.70
N GLU A 153 -4.09 1.89 -13.98
CA GLU A 153 -5.43 2.25 -14.45
C GLU A 153 -6.43 1.10 -14.29
N ASP A 154 -6.03 -0.11 -14.70
CA ASP A 154 -6.83 -1.32 -14.56
C ASP A 154 -7.06 -1.66 -13.08
N ALA A 155 -6.03 -1.52 -12.25
CA ALA A 155 -6.16 -1.69 -10.80
C ALA A 155 -7.17 -0.69 -10.20
N ILE A 156 -7.12 0.59 -10.61
CA ILE A 156 -8.09 1.60 -10.15
C ILE A 156 -9.50 1.26 -10.63
N GLN A 157 -9.69 0.79 -11.87
CA GLN A 157 -11.01 0.39 -12.38
C GLN A 157 -11.61 -0.77 -11.58
N ILE A 158 -10.80 -1.76 -11.19
CA ILE A 158 -11.24 -2.86 -10.32
C ILE A 158 -11.72 -2.32 -8.97
N LEU A 159 -10.99 -1.37 -8.38
CA LEU A 159 -11.34 -0.76 -7.09
C LEU A 159 -12.55 0.16 -7.18
N ASP A 160 -12.65 0.96 -8.23
CA ASP A 160 -13.81 1.80 -8.51
C ASP A 160 -15.08 0.95 -8.61
N ALA A 161 -15.03 -0.16 -9.34
CA ALA A 161 -16.13 -1.12 -9.39
C ALA A 161 -16.40 -1.82 -8.05
N HIS A 162 -15.38 -2.03 -7.20
CA HIS A 162 -15.54 -2.62 -5.88
C HIS A 162 -16.25 -1.67 -4.90
N TYR A 163 -15.89 -0.38 -4.92
CA TYR A 163 -16.36 0.62 -3.96
C TYR A 163 -17.53 1.47 -4.46
N ASP A 164 -18.08 1.16 -5.64
CA ASP A 164 -19.09 1.97 -6.34
C ASP A 164 -18.65 3.44 -6.51
N ARG A 165 -17.42 3.63 -6.97
CA ARG A 165 -16.78 4.95 -7.17
C ARG A 165 -16.42 5.19 -8.63
N TYR A 166 -16.17 6.45 -8.95
CA TYR A 166 -15.59 6.90 -10.22
C TYR A 166 -14.44 7.84 -9.90
N SER A 167 -13.23 7.28 -9.82
CA SER A 167 -12.02 8.02 -9.43
C SER A 167 -11.35 8.75 -10.59
N PHE A 168 -11.69 8.35 -11.83
CA PHE A 168 -11.35 9.01 -13.09
C PHE A 168 -12.34 10.12 -13.45
#